data_AF-A0A956WK97-F1
#
_entry.id   AF-A0A956WK97-F1
#
_cell.length_a   1.000
_cell.length_b   1.000
_cell.length_c   1.000
_cell.angle_alpha   90.00
_cell.angle_beta   90.00
_cell.angle_gamma   90.00
#
_symmetry.space_group_name_H-M   'P 1'
#
loop_
_entity.id
_entity.type
_entity.pdbx_description
1 polymer ?
#
loop_
_entity_poly.entity_id
_entity_poly.type
_entity_poly.pdbx_seq_one_letter_code
_entity_poly.pdbx_strand_id
1 'polypeptide(L)'
;MAAFRRFLRANASGEAEEELLAAKLLGRWRSGAPLALAPEADDPALAADPERVNAFTYAGDPRGLRCPHGAHIRRLNPRDSDLETLTDVRVHRILRHGAVYGDPLPPGVLDDDGADRGIYFMFMSARPGALEFLKREWMDSGGFVGLGDEMDPIAGANDGGGTFTIPQQPVRRRVHGLERFCTTRGGEYAFVPSLTALRWLSAGPTRH
;
A
#
# COMPACT_ATOMS: atom_id res chain seq x y z
N MET A 1 -5.64 12.95 -4.29
CA MET A 1 -6.03 12.34 -5.59
C MET A 1 -5.52 13.13 -6.79
N ALA A 2 -5.77 14.45 -6.87
CA ALA A 2 -5.28 15.30 -7.96
C ALA A 2 -3.74 15.25 -8.11
N ALA A 3 -3.02 15.41 -7.00
CA ALA A 3 -1.56 15.25 -6.91
C ALA A 3 -1.06 13.93 -7.52
N PHE A 4 -1.66 12.80 -7.14
CA PHE A 4 -1.31 11.49 -7.70
C PHE A 4 -1.50 11.43 -9.23
N ARG A 5 -2.61 11.96 -9.76
CA ARG A 5 -2.84 11.99 -11.22
C ARG A 5 -1.83 12.88 -11.95
N ARG A 6 -1.49 14.04 -11.38
CA ARG A 6 -0.45 14.92 -11.94
C ARG A 6 0.91 14.23 -11.94
N PHE A 7 1.24 13.53 -10.85
CA PHE A 7 2.48 12.76 -10.75
C PHE A 7 2.56 11.67 -11.83
N LEU A 8 1.47 10.92 -12.06
CA LEU A 8 1.42 9.92 -13.13
C LEU A 8 1.63 10.56 -14.50
N ARG A 9 0.87 11.62 -14.83
CA ARG A 9 0.97 12.32 -16.12
C ARG A 9 2.34 12.92 -16.37
N ALA A 10 2.98 13.48 -15.33
CA ALA A 10 4.33 14.05 -15.44
C ALA A 10 5.40 12.97 -15.67
N ASN A 11 5.11 11.71 -15.33
CA ASN A 11 6.04 10.59 -15.41
C ASN A 11 5.55 9.50 -16.38
N ALA A 12 4.73 9.83 -17.37
CA ALA A 12 4.25 8.88 -18.37
C ALA A 12 4.09 9.57 -19.73
N SER A 13 4.25 8.81 -20.80
CA SER A 13 4.16 9.29 -22.19
C SER A 13 2.71 9.24 -22.73
N GLY A 14 1.78 8.68 -21.96
CA GLY A 14 0.37 8.56 -22.32
C GLY A 14 -0.43 7.70 -21.33
N GLU A 15 -1.74 7.60 -21.54
CA GLU A 15 -2.69 6.98 -20.61
C GLU A 15 -2.35 5.53 -20.24
N ALA A 16 -1.91 4.72 -21.22
CA ALA A 16 -1.51 3.34 -20.95
C ALA A 16 -0.31 3.24 -20.01
N GLU A 17 0.65 4.16 -20.15
CA GLU A 17 1.82 4.21 -19.27
C GLU A 17 1.47 4.83 -17.90
N GLU A 18 0.52 5.77 -17.85
CA GLU A 18 -0.04 6.28 -16.59
C GLU A 18 -0.65 5.14 -15.77
N GLU A 19 -1.45 4.29 -16.40
CA GLU A 19 -2.10 3.15 -15.74
C GLU A 19 -1.10 2.07 -15.32
N LEU A 20 -0.11 1.74 -16.17
CA LEU A 20 0.95 0.82 -15.78
C LEU A 20 1.80 1.37 -14.64
N LEU A 21 2.14 2.67 -14.64
CA LEU A 21 2.87 3.31 -13.56
C LEU A 21 2.07 3.25 -12.25
N ALA A 22 0.77 3.59 -12.28
CA ALA A 22 -0.11 3.47 -11.12
C ALA A 22 -0.11 2.02 -10.58
N ALA A 23 -0.21 1.03 -11.48
CA ALA A 23 -0.13 -0.36 -11.11
C ALA A 23 1.22 -0.74 -10.49
N LYS A 24 2.34 -0.22 -11.00
CA LYS A 24 3.70 -0.47 -10.46
C LYS A 24 3.89 0.15 -9.08
N LEU A 25 3.35 1.34 -8.82
CA LEU A 25 3.38 1.98 -7.50
C LEU A 25 2.55 1.18 -6.47
N LEU A 26 1.37 0.70 -6.86
CA LEU A 26 0.47 -0.01 -5.95
C LEU A 26 0.82 -1.49 -5.78
N GLY A 27 1.24 -2.15 -6.86
CA GLY A 27 1.40 -3.60 -7.02
C GLY A 27 0.17 -4.32 -7.59
N ARG A 28 -0.88 -3.58 -7.96
CA ARG A 28 -2.11 -4.07 -8.61
C ARG A 28 -2.63 -3.03 -9.59
N TRP A 29 -3.27 -3.49 -10.66
CA TRP A 29 -4.08 -2.66 -11.54
C TRP A 29 -5.30 -2.11 -10.81
N ARG A 30 -5.93 -1.05 -11.34
CA ARG A 30 -7.15 -0.46 -10.76
C ARG A 30 -8.31 -1.45 -10.67
N SER A 31 -8.37 -2.43 -11.57
CA SER A 31 -9.33 -3.55 -11.50
C SER A 31 -9.16 -4.40 -10.22
N GLY A 32 -7.93 -4.46 -9.69
CA GLY A 32 -7.51 -5.39 -8.63
C GLY A 32 -6.57 -6.49 -9.11
N ALA A 33 -6.35 -6.68 -10.43
CA ALA A 33 -5.44 -7.69 -10.95
C ALA A 33 -4.00 -7.49 -10.40
N PRO A 34 -3.35 -8.52 -9.83
CA PRO A 34 -2.01 -8.36 -9.27
C PRO A 34 -0.94 -8.33 -10.36
N LEU A 35 0.00 -7.37 -10.27
CA LEU A 35 1.14 -7.30 -11.19
C LEU A 35 2.02 -8.55 -11.19
N ALA A 36 2.02 -9.32 -10.10
CA ALA A 36 2.73 -10.58 -10.02
C ALA A 36 2.25 -11.62 -11.06
N LEU A 37 0.98 -11.54 -11.47
CA LEU A 37 0.33 -12.44 -12.42
C LEU A 37 0.01 -11.77 -13.76
N ALA A 38 -0.25 -10.46 -13.77
CA ALA A 38 -0.53 -9.67 -14.96
C ALA A 38 0.44 -8.46 -15.05
N PRO A 39 1.72 -8.67 -15.43
CA PRO A 39 2.77 -7.66 -15.27
C PRO A 39 2.76 -6.51 -16.30
N GLU A 40 2.15 -6.73 -17.47
CA GLU A 40 2.23 -5.83 -18.63
C GLU A 40 0.89 -5.16 -18.97
N ALA A 41 -0.24 -5.82 -18.70
CA ALA A 41 -1.58 -5.30 -18.99
C ALA A 41 -2.57 -5.71 -17.90
N ASP A 42 -3.63 -4.93 -17.74
CA ASP A 42 -4.72 -5.24 -16.83
C ASP A 42 -5.47 -6.50 -17.27
N ASP A 43 -5.99 -7.26 -16.30
CA ASP A 43 -6.80 -8.45 -16.51
C ASP A 43 -8.02 -8.42 -15.55
N PRO A 44 -9.13 -7.77 -15.96
CA PRO A 44 -10.33 -7.70 -15.13
C PRO A 44 -10.95 -9.07 -14.80
N ALA A 45 -10.75 -10.08 -15.64
CA ALA A 45 -11.25 -11.42 -15.38
C ALA A 45 -10.47 -12.09 -14.25
N LEU A 46 -9.14 -11.94 -14.24
CA LEU A 46 -8.31 -12.33 -13.10
C LEU A 46 -8.66 -11.54 -11.84
N ALA A 47 -8.96 -10.25 -11.96
CA ALA A 47 -9.34 -9.41 -10.82
C ALA A 47 -10.66 -9.86 -10.16
N ALA A 48 -11.60 -10.36 -10.97
CA ALA A 48 -12.91 -10.84 -10.51
C ALA A 48 -12.88 -12.25 -9.92
N ASP A 49 -11.77 -12.99 -10.10
CA ASP A 49 -11.66 -14.39 -9.65
C ASP A 49 -11.08 -14.46 -8.22
N PRO A 50 -11.89 -14.79 -7.20
CA PRO A 50 -11.44 -14.79 -5.80
C PRO A 50 -10.40 -15.88 -5.50
N GLU A 51 -10.36 -16.97 -6.28
CA GLU A 51 -9.40 -18.05 -6.10
C GLU A 51 -8.03 -17.67 -6.67
N ARG A 52 -8.01 -16.86 -7.74
CA ARG A 52 -6.78 -16.51 -8.47
C ARG A 52 -6.21 -15.14 -8.12
N VAL A 53 -7.05 -14.14 -7.79
CA VAL A 53 -6.64 -12.73 -7.61
C VAL A 53 -5.58 -12.51 -6.51
N ASN A 54 -5.41 -13.49 -5.60
CA ASN A 54 -4.42 -13.44 -4.53
C ASN A 54 -3.45 -14.64 -4.53
N ALA A 55 -3.55 -15.56 -5.49
CA ALA A 55 -2.75 -16.79 -5.58
C ALA A 55 -1.36 -16.53 -6.19
N PHE A 56 -0.51 -15.81 -5.45
CA PHE A 56 0.88 -15.52 -5.81
C PHE A 56 1.75 -15.37 -4.56
N THR A 57 3.06 -15.53 -4.68
CA THR A 57 3.97 -15.39 -3.53
C THR A 57 5.21 -14.53 -3.79
N TYR A 58 5.39 -14.06 -5.02
CA TYR A 58 6.60 -13.38 -5.52
C TYR A 58 7.86 -14.24 -5.64
N ALA A 59 7.83 -15.53 -5.30
CA ALA A 59 8.99 -16.43 -5.43
C ALA A 59 9.56 -16.49 -6.88
N GLY A 60 8.70 -16.36 -7.89
CA GLY A 60 9.09 -16.29 -9.30
C GLY A 60 9.51 -14.90 -9.81
N ASP A 61 9.62 -13.91 -8.91
CA ASP A 61 9.97 -12.52 -9.23
C ASP A 61 11.00 -11.93 -8.24
N PRO A 62 12.17 -12.57 -8.04
CA PRO A 62 13.18 -12.13 -7.05
C PRO A 62 13.84 -10.79 -7.43
N ARG A 63 13.77 -10.39 -8.70
CA ARG A 63 14.32 -9.12 -9.18
C ARG A 63 13.28 -7.98 -9.25
N GLY A 64 12.02 -8.25 -8.90
CA GLY A 64 10.94 -7.28 -8.97
C GLY A 64 10.61 -6.78 -10.39
N LEU A 65 10.88 -7.59 -11.41
CA LEU A 65 10.60 -7.24 -12.81
C LEU A 65 9.10 -7.23 -13.11
N ARG A 66 8.33 -8.10 -12.44
CA ARG A 66 6.86 -8.11 -12.55
C ARG A 66 6.24 -7.08 -11.62
N CYS A 67 6.52 -7.19 -10.31
CA CYS A 67 6.03 -6.29 -9.28
C CYS A 67 7.23 -5.67 -8.53
N PRO A 68 7.50 -4.37 -8.64
CA PRO A 68 8.64 -3.74 -7.98
C PRO A 68 8.67 -4.01 -6.47
N HIS A 69 9.86 -4.16 -5.88
CA HIS A 69 10.02 -4.30 -4.43
C HIS A 69 9.45 -3.10 -3.66
N GLY A 70 9.49 -1.91 -4.27
CA GLY A 70 8.92 -0.69 -3.70
C GLY A 70 7.39 -0.62 -3.76
N ALA A 71 6.72 -1.52 -4.51
CA ALA A 71 5.28 -1.46 -4.68
C ALA A 71 4.55 -1.62 -3.34
N HIS A 72 3.51 -0.81 -3.12
CA HIS A 72 2.80 -0.72 -1.85
C HIS A 72 2.40 -2.07 -1.25
N ILE A 73 1.73 -2.93 -2.04
CA ILE A 73 1.28 -4.24 -1.53
C ILE A 73 2.42 -5.25 -1.34
N ARG A 74 3.56 -5.07 -2.02
CA ARG A 74 4.74 -5.93 -1.85
C ARG A 74 5.54 -5.51 -0.63
N ARG A 75 5.63 -4.22 -0.34
CA ARG A 75 6.19 -3.71 0.92
C ARG A 75 5.40 -4.19 2.13
N LEU A 76 4.08 -4.02 2.10
CA LEU A 76 3.22 -4.33 3.26
C LEU A 76 2.90 -5.83 3.44
N ASN A 77 3.22 -6.64 2.44
CA ASN A 77 3.21 -8.09 2.55
C ASN A 77 4.24 -8.66 1.55
N PRO A 78 5.51 -8.81 1.96
CA PRO A 78 6.57 -9.29 1.07
C PRO A 78 6.42 -10.74 0.63
N ARG A 79 5.55 -11.52 1.29
CA ARG A 79 5.33 -12.95 1.02
C ARG A 79 6.65 -13.73 1.01
N ASP A 80 7.00 -14.36 -0.12
CA ASP A 80 8.22 -15.15 -0.29
C ASP A 80 9.34 -14.33 -0.95
N SER A 81 9.29 -12.99 -0.88
CA SER A 81 10.39 -12.15 -1.36
C SER A 81 11.62 -12.34 -0.48
N ASP A 82 12.80 -12.36 -1.10
CA ASP A 82 14.08 -12.28 -0.39
C ASP A 82 14.22 -10.88 0.22
N LEU A 83 14.41 -10.81 1.53
CA LEU A 83 14.54 -9.57 2.29
C LEU A 83 15.98 -9.36 2.71
N GLU A 84 16.46 -8.11 2.63
CA GLU A 84 17.82 -7.73 3.05
C GLU A 84 17.97 -7.82 4.57
N THR A 85 16.89 -7.53 5.29
CA THR A 85 16.84 -7.67 6.75
C THR A 85 15.99 -8.87 7.12
N LEU A 86 16.54 -9.79 7.92
CA LEU A 86 15.79 -10.91 8.48
C LEU A 86 14.67 -10.38 9.38
N THR A 87 13.43 -10.52 8.93
CA THR A 87 12.21 -10.18 9.67
C THR A 87 11.18 -11.28 9.48
N ASP A 88 10.47 -11.64 10.55
CA ASP A 88 9.39 -12.62 10.43
C ASP A 88 8.17 -11.95 9.77
N VAL A 89 7.97 -12.24 8.48
CA VAL A 89 6.87 -11.70 7.68
C VAL A 89 5.48 -12.06 8.21
N ARG A 90 5.34 -13.08 9.07
CA ARG A 90 4.04 -13.51 9.61
C ARG A 90 3.61 -12.72 10.84
N VAL A 91 4.55 -12.13 11.59
CA VAL A 91 4.22 -11.40 12.83
C VAL A 91 3.60 -10.02 12.61
N HIS A 92 3.48 -9.60 11.35
CA HIS A 92 3.02 -8.26 10.94
C HIS A 92 1.64 -8.25 10.26
N ARG A 93 0.92 -9.38 10.28
CA ARG A 93 -0.40 -9.47 9.63
C ARG A 93 -1.43 -8.66 10.39
N ILE A 94 -2.10 -7.77 9.67
CA ILE A 94 -3.23 -6.99 10.15
C ILE A 94 -4.50 -7.38 9.38
N LEU A 95 -5.64 -7.37 10.05
CA LEU A 95 -6.93 -7.27 9.37
C LEU A 95 -7.18 -5.80 9.06
N ARG A 96 -7.62 -5.48 7.85
CA ARG A 96 -7.95 -4.12 7.44
C ARG A 96 -9.44 -4.01 7.18
N HIS A 97 -10.07 -2.98 7.73
CA HIS A 97 -11.44 -2.62 7.45
C HIS A 97 -11.45 -1.13 7.09
N GLY A 98 -11.25 -0.82 5.81
CA GLY A 98 -11.22 0.56 5.34
C GLY A 98 -12.58 1.02 4.87
N ALA A 99 -12.91 2.29 5.09
CA ALA A 99 -14.07 2.94 4.48
C ALA A 99 -13.63 4.22 3.77
N VAL A 100 -13.98 4.38 2.49
CA VAL A 100 -13.70 5.60 1.73
C VAL A 100 -14.69 6.69 2.13
N TYR A 101 -14.25 7.95 2.19
CA TYR A 101 -15.10 9.11 2.44
C TYR A 101 -14.82 10.23 1.44
N GLY A 102 -15.82 11.11 1.28
CA GLY A 102 -15.78 12.20 0.32
C GLY A 102 -16.06 11.74 -1.10
N ASP A 103 -16.53 12.67 -1.93
CA ASP A 103 -16.79 12.36 -3.33
C ASP A 103 -15.47 12.11 -4.07
N PRO A 104 -15.43 11.11 -4.97
CA PRO A 104 -14.26 10.86 -5.78
C PRO A 104 -14.02 12.03 -6.74
N LEU A 105 -12.77 12.38 -6.95
CA LEU A 105 -12.41 13.36 -7.98
C LEU A 105 -12.84 12.82 -9.35
N PRO A 106 -13.63 13.57 -10.16
CA PRO A 106 -14.14 13.07 -11.44
C PRO A 106 -13.02 12.60 -12.37
N PRO A 107 -13.23 11.60 -13.24
CA PRO A 107 -12.19 11.09 -14.13
C PRO A 107 -11.49 12.19 -14.95
N GLY A 108 -10.17 12.09 -15.14
CA GLY A 108 -9.39 13.03 -15.94
C GLY A 108 -9.07 14.39 -15.27
N VAL A 109 -9.76 14.77 -14.21
CA VAL A 109 -9.49 16.03 -13.49
C VAL A 109 -8.13 15.97 -12.80
N LEU A 110 -7.31 17.00 -13.03
CA LEU A 110 -5.96 17.16 -12.48
C LEU A 110 -5.84 18.23 -11.39
N ASP A 111 -6.81 19.14 -11.32
CA ASP A 111 -6.84 20.19 -10.32
C ASP A 111 -7.47 19.66 -9.03
N ASP A 112 -6.99 20.19 -7.91
CA ASP A 112 -7.62 19.89 -6.62
C ASP A 112 -8.84 20.80 -6.47
N ASP A 113 -10.02 20.20 -6.33
CA ASP A 113 -11.27 20.91 -6.09
C ASP A 113 -11.43 21.36 -4.62
N GLY A 114 -10.44 21.04 -3.77
CA GLY A 114 -10.42 21.42 -2.37
C GLY A 114 -11.36 20.63 -1.47
N ALA A 115 -12.12 19.67 -2.01
CA ALA A 115 -13.00 18.83 -1.21
C ALA A 115 -12.21 17.76 -0.45
N ASP A 116 -12.56 17.58 0.83
CA ASP A 116 -11.93 16.58 1.68
C ASP A 116 -12.36 15.16 1.29
N ARG A 117 -11.38 14.28 1.09
CA ARG A 117 -11.60 12.92 0.61
C ARG A 117 -10.45 12.00 1.02
N GLY A 118 -10.76 10.75 1.27
CA GLY A 118 -9.75 9.77 1.64
C GLY A 118 -10.34 8.47 2.15
N ILE A 119 -9.64 7.88 3.12
CA ILE A 119 -10.02 6.61 3.72
C ILE A 119 -9.94 6.70 5.24
N TYR A 120 -10.99 6.23 5.91
CA TYR A 120 -10.89 5.79 7.30
C TYR A 120 -10.18 4.44 7.31
N PHE A 121 -8.89 4.46 7.63
CA PHE A 121 -8.09 3.25 7.75
C PHE A 121 -8.27 2.65 9.14
N MET A 122 -9.06 1.58 9.24
CA MET A 122 -9.15 0.78 10.46
C MET A 122 -8.40 -0.53 10.27
N PHE A 123 -7.68 -0.94 11.30
CA PHE A 123 -6.97 -2.21 11.31
C PHE A 123 -7.09 -2.88 12.67
N MET A 124 -6.89 -4.20 12.69
CA MET A 124 -6.83 -5.00 13.91
C MET A 124 -5.59 -5.89 13.87
N SER A 125 -4.91 -5.96 15.01
CA SER A 125 -3.81 -6.88 15.25
C SER A 125 -3.87 -7.40 16.67
N ALA A 126 -3.44 -8.65 16.87
CA ALA A 126 -3.20 -9.20 18.19
C ALA A 126 -1.87 -8.71 18.80
N ARG A 127 -1.03 -8.02 18.00
CA ARG A 127 0.29 -7.55 18.40
C ARG A 127 0.31 -6.03 18.54
N PRO A 128 0.64 -5.51 19.74
CA PRO A 128 0.94 -4.09 19.92
C PRO A 128 2.12 -3.67 19.04
N GLY A 129 2.06 -2.47 18.43
CA GLY A 129 3.16 -1.95 17.61
C GLY A 129 3.18 -2.42 16.16
N ALA A 130 2.22 -3.25 15.72
CA ALA A 130 2.21 -3.77 14.35
C ALA A 130 2.08 -2.66 13.28
N LEU A 131 1.24 -1.64 13.53
CA LEU A 131 1.11 -0.53 12.60
C LEU A 131 2.37 0.33 12.56
N GLU A 132 2.95 0.60 13.71
CA GLU A 132 4.16 1.42 13.88
C GLU A 132 5.33 0.79 13.14
N PHE A 133 5.45 -0.54 13.22
CA PHE A 133 6.42 -1.29 12.44
C PHE A 133 6.15 -1.17 10.94
N LEU A 134 4.91 -1.45 10.50
CA LEU A 134 4.54 -1.31 9.08
C LEU A 134 4.84 0.10 8.56
N LYS A 135 4.55 1.14 9.36
CA LYS A 135 4.77 2.53 8.96
C LYS A 135 6.26 2.87 8.92
N ARG A 136 6.99 2.67 10.01
CA ARG A 136 8.39 3.12 10.11
C ARG A 136 9.35 2.26 9.30
N GLU A 137 9.23 0.95 9.43
CA GLU A 137 10.20 0.02 8.86
C GLU A 137 9.86 -0.32 7.41
N TRP A 138 8.56 -0.41 7.07
CA TRP A 138 8.12 -0.89 5.75
C TRP A 138 7.50 0.17 4.84
N MET A 139 7.05 1.32 5.35
CA MET A 139 6.58 2.43 4.51
C MET A 139 7.58 3.57 4.43
N ASP A 140 8.21 3.95 5.54
CA ASP A 140 9.09 5.12 5.61
C ASP A 140 10.58 4.79 5.47
N SER A 141 10.90 3.51 5.23
CA SER A 141 12.26 3.01 4.97
C SER A 141 12.26 2.02 3.82
N GLY A 142 13.33 1.99 3.03
CA GLY A 142 13.58 1.01 1.97
C GLY A 142 14.63 -0.02 2.34
N GLY A 143 15.25 0.07 3.52
CA GLY A 143 16.36 -0.78 3.93
C GLY A 143 16.04 -2.28 3.89
N PHE A 144 14.86 -2.67 4.37
CA PHE A 144 14.45 -4.09 4.45
C PHE A 144 14.33 -4.80 3.08
N VAL A 145 14.21 -4.04 1.99
CA VAL A 145 14.12 -4.52 0.60
C VAL A 145 15.28 -4.02 -0.27
N GLY A 146 16.35 -3.51 0.35
CA GLY A 146 17.55 -3.05 -0.37
C GLY A 146 17.34 -1.81 -1.24
N LEU A 147 16.36 -0.96 -0.92
CA LEU A 147 16.03 0.26 -1.67
C LEU A 147 16.56 1.56 -1.01
N GLY A 148 17.37 1.44 0.04
CA GLY A 148 17.94 2.59 0.75
C GLY A 148 16.84 3.50 1.33
N ASP A 149 16.86 4.77 0.95
CA ASP A 149 15.93 5.79 1.44
C ASP A 149 14.62 5.88 0.63
N GLU A 150 14.40 5.00 -0.37
CA GLU A 150 13.10 4.97 -1.05
C GLU A 150 11.99 4.59 -0.05
N MET A 151 10.90 5.34 -0.08
CA MET A 151 9.72 5.13 0.75
C MET A 151 8.59 4.51 -0.07
N ASP A 152 7.56 4.03 0.60
CA ASP A 152 6.33 3.57 -0.02
C ASP A 152 5.70 4.70 -0.85
N PRO A 153 5.31 4.42 -2.12
CA PRO A 153 4.86 5.46 -3.03
C PRO A 153 3.44 5.97 -2.78
N ILE A 154 2.68 5.34 -1.88
CA ILE A 154 1.26 5.66 -1.64
C ILE A 154 1.09 6.29 -0.25
N ALA A 155 1.68 5.66 0.77
CA ALA A 155 1.47 5.98 2.19
C ALA A 155 2.77 6.31 2.94
N GLY A 156 3.91 6.30 2.25
CA GLY A 156 5.19 6.74 2.80
C GLY A 156 5.21 8.25 3.07
N ALA A 157 6.03 8.67 4.02
CA ALA A 157 6.18 10.06 4.45
C ALA A 157 6.93 10.97 3.47
N ASN A 158 6.82 10.73 2.15
CA ASN A 158 7.45 11.51 1.08
C ASN A 158 7.17 13.02 1.21
N ASP A 159 8.04 13.83 0.62
CA ASP A 159 8.06 15.29 0.71
C ASP A 159 8.22 16.00 -0.65
N GLY A 160 8.14 15.24 -1.75
CA GLY A 160 8.37 15.74 -3.11
C GLY A 160 9.78 15.48 -3.63
N GLY A 161 10.74 15.11 -2.77
CA GLY A 161 12.07 14.66 -3.19
C GLY A 161 12.18 13.14 -3.40
N GLY A 162 11.11 12.41 -3.09
CA GLY A 162 11.09 10.95 -3.09
C GLY A 162 11.35 10.35 -4.47
N THR A 163 11.78 9.09 -4.46
CA THR A 163 12.15 8.33 -5.64
C THR A 163 11.49 6.96 -5.61
N PHE A 164 11.11 6.45 -6.78
CA PHE A 164 10.59 5.09 -6.95
C PHE A 164 11.33 4.36 -8.08
N THR A 165 11.98 3.25 -7.77
CA THR A 165 12.68 2.43 -8.77
C THR A 165 11.77 1.35 -9.37
N ILE A 166 11.66 1.35 -10.70
CA ILE A 166 11.02 0.30 -11.51
C ILE A 166 12.13 -0.58 -12.12
N PRO A 167 12.28 -1.84 -11.68
CA PRO A 167 13.24 -2.76 -12.28
C PRO A 167 12.94 -3.01 -13.75
N GLN A 168 13.91 -2.77 -14.62
CA GLN A 168 13.83 -2.97 -16.06
C GLN A 168 15.21 -3.39 -16.60
N GLN A 169 15.22 -4.00 -17.79
CA GLN A 169 16.45 -4.36 -18.51
C GLN A 169 16.50 -3.62 -19.86
N PRO A 170 17.68 -3.17 -20.32
CA PRO A 170 18.99 -3.34 -19.68
C PRO A 170 19.23 -2.38 -18.50
N VAL A 171 18.48 -1.28 -18.42
CA VAL A 171 18.65 -0.26 -17.39
C VAL A 171 17.34 -0.08 -16.64
N ARG A 172 17.43 -0.02 -15.30
CA ARG A 172 16.28 0.29 -14.44
C ARG A 172 15.74 1.69 -14.74
N ARG A 173 14.44 1.86 -14.59
CA ARG A 173 13.82 3.19 -14.61
C ARG A 173 13.67 3.71 -13.19
N ARG A 174 13.91 5.00 -13.00
CA ARG A 174 13.72 5.68 -11.73
C ARG A 174 12.78 6.86 -11.92
N VAL A 175 11.71 6.89 -11.15
CA VAL A 175 10.73 7.97 -11.12
C VAL A 175 11.09 8.89 -9.96
N HIS A 176 11.13 10.18 -10.21
CA HIS A 176 11.52 11.20 -9.24
C HIS A 176 10.34 12.13 -8.94
N GLY A 177 10.48 12.97 -7.91
CA GLY A 177 9.44 13.95 -7.58
C GLY A 177 8.27 13.33 -6.82
N LEU A 178 8.48 12.17 -6.18
CA LEU A 178 7.43 11.48 -5.44
C LEU A 178 7.04 12.33 -4.22
N GLU A 179 5.81 12.81 -4.22
CA GLU A 179 5.24 13.62 -3.15
C GLU A 179 4.33 12.79 -2.23
N ARG A 180 3.81 13.44 -1.19
CA ARG A 180 2.85 12.82 -0.28
C ARG A 180 1.45 12.81 -0.88
N PHE A 181 0.92 11.63 -1.21
CA PHE A 181 -0.46 11.51 -1.68
C PHE A 181 -1.49 11.26 -0.58
N CYS A 182 -1.05 10.71 0.55
CA CYS A 182 -1.88 10.40 1.71
C CYS A 182 -1.38 11.17 2.94
N THR A 183 -2.28 11.93 3.58
CA THR A 183 -1.97 12.68 4.81
C THR A 183 -2.84 12.20 5.95
N THR A 184 -2.23 11.68 7.00
CA THR A 184 -2.94 11.32 8.24
C THR A 184 -3.45 12.58 8.93
N ARG A 185 -4.77 12.67 9.11
CA ARG A 185 -5.44 13.81 9.80
C ARG A 185 -5.68 13.56 11.28
N GLY A 186 -5.55 12.32 11.74
CA GLY A 186 -5.77 11.89 13.11
C GLY A 186 -5.87 10.37 13.19
N GLY A 187 -5.93 9.84 14.40
CA GLY A 187 -6.09 8.42 14.67
C GLY A 187 -6.08 8.13 16.16
N GLU A 188 -6.56 6.96 16.54
CA GLU A 188 -6.58 6.49 17.93
C GLU A 188 -6.32 4.98 17.96
N TYR A 189 -5.72 4.50 19.05
CA TYR A 189 -5.58 3.08 19.32
C TYR A 189 -6.67 2.64 20.30
N ALA A 190 -7.52 1.71 19.86
CA ALA A 190 -8.56 1.13 20.69
C ALA A 190 -8.32 -0.37 20.91
N PHE A 191 -8.78 -0.88 22.05
CA PHE A 191 -8.84 -2.31 22.34
C PHE A 191 -10.27 -2.81 22.15
N VAL A 192 -10.44 -3.92 21.43
CA VAL A 192 -11.75 -4.59 21.27
C VAL A 192 -11.82 -5.75 22.26
N PRO A 193 -12.44 -5.58 23.44
CA PRO A 193 -12.57 -6.64 24.42
C PRO A 193 -13.49 -7.77 23.93
N SER A 194 -13.34 -8.95 24.52
CA SER A 194 -14.29 -10.05 24.31
C SER A 194 -15.67 -9.70 24.88
N LEU A 195 -16.72 -10.36 24.38
CA LEU A 195 -18.08 -10.20 24.92
C LEU A 195 -18.15 -10.53 26.42
N THR A 196 -17.37 -11.51 26.89
CA THR A 196 -17.27 -11.85 28.32
C THR A 196 -16.67 -10.70 29.14
N ALA A 197 -15.61 -10.07 28.64
CA ALA A 197 -15.00 -8.92 29.30
C ALA A 197 -15.94 -7.70 29.33
N LEU A 198 -16.67 -7.44 28.24
CA LEU A 198 -17.70 -6.40 28.21
C LEU A 198 -18.81 -6.65 29.25
N ARG A 199 -19.31 -7.89 29.33
CA ARG A 199 -20.32 -8.28 30.33
C ARG A 199 -19.81 -8.05 31.75
N TRP A 200 -18.58 -8.46 32.03
CA TRP A 200 -17.94 -8.23 33.33
C TRP A 200 -17.81 -6.74 33.67
N LEU A 201 -17.31 -5.92 32.74
CA LEU A 201 -17.20 -4.47 32.91
C LEU A 201 -18.56 -3.80 33.15
N SER A 202 -19.62 -4.29 32.47
CA SER A 202 -20.97 -3.73 32.60
C SER A 202 -21.70 -4.11 33.89
N ALA A 203 -21.29 -5.19 34.56
CA ALA A 203 -21.95 -5.68 35.77
C ALA A 203 -21.71 -4.79 37.00
N GLY A 204 -20.74 -3.86 36.94
CA GLY A 204 -20.37 -2.98 38.05
C GLY A 204 -19.65 -3.73 39.20
N PRO A 205 -19.13 -3.01 40.21
CA PRO A 205 -18.53 -3.65 41.38
C PRO A 205 -19.59 -4.41 42.17
N THR A 206 -19.31 -5.65 42.55
CA THR A 206 -20.08 -6.34 43.60
C THR A 206 -19.91 -5.54 44.89
N ARG A 207 -21.00 -4.94 45.38
CA ARG A 207 -21.03 -4.31 46.70
C ARG A 207 -20.76 -5.40 47.75
N HIS A 208 -19.63 -5.27 48.45
CA HIS A 208 -19.34 -6.00 49.68
C HIS A 208 -19.85 -5.19 50.88
#